data_AF-A0A538FWR8-F1
#
_entry.id   AF-A0A538FWR8-F1
#
_cell.length_a   1.000
_cell.length_b   1.000
_cell.length_c   1.000
_cell.angle_alpha   90.00
_cell.angle_beta   90.00
_cell.angle_gamma   90.00
#
_symmetry.space_group_name_H-M   'P 1'
#
loop_
_entity.id
_entity.type
_entity.pdbx_description
1 polymer ?
#
loop_
_entity_poly.entity_id
_entity_poly.type
_entity_poly.pdbx_seq_one_letter_code
_entity_poly.pdbx_strand_id
1 'polypeptide(L)'
;MFSADGVPPRQPFRPRPVPADRRAGEGSEPVGPDYPGRSAADGARGRDPAGGQPEHGLEGLPDARVRGLGRGAAGPGDIRRRHAWRPAAGHLPAHEPQAAALAARGEGGGTGRREHPGAGQQQPARTSPGEGGVTGLNVLELRGLGKRYGDQWALRDCTLALPAGRVVGLVGPNGAGKTTLLQLAVGMLAPSAGEIALFGRDPREAKSVLPRIGFVAQDSPLYRTFSVADTLTLCRLLNARFDEAWARDRLGKLRIPLERKVGELSGGQRAQVALAVALGKRPEFLVLDEPVASLDPLARREFLTALMDAVAEDGISVVLSSHLLADVEHSCDYLILLMAAEVRLDGDLDDLLAAHRLLVGPRKRATAGGGIAAVVRESHSDRQSTLLVRIDGPILDPAWLVHEVDLEELVLAYMVEQHEPRLRSLPRLEANG
;
A
#
# COMPACT_ATOMS: atom_id res chain seq x y z
N MET A 1 53.62 -25.96 2.92
CA MET A 1 53.17 -26.47 4.24
C MET A 1 53.15 -25.25 5.16
N PHE A 2 52.00 -24.57 5.27
CA PHE A 2 51.85 -23.37 6.12
C PHE A 2 50.81 -23.68 7.19
N SER A 3 51.18 -23.39 8.44
CA SER A 3 50.40 -23.59 9.66
C SER A 3 49.59 -22.34 9.99
N ALA A 4 48.62 -22.52 10.89
CA ALA A 4 47.51 -21.66 11.24
C ALA A 4 47.84 -20.30 11.89
N ASP A 5 46.92 -19.34 11.69
CA ASP A 5 46.54 -18.25 12.62
C ASP A 5 45.07 -17.92 12.26
N GLY A 6 44.05 -17.94 13.12
CA GLY A 6 44.01 -17.52 14.51
C GLY A 6 43.20 -16.21 14.63
N VAL A 7 41.94 -16.17 14.17
CA VAL A 7 41.07 -14.97 14.30
C VAL A 7 40.64 -14.82 15.77
N PRO A 8 40.96 -13.70 16.46
CA PRO A 8 40.60 -13.54 17.86
C PRO A 8 39.09 -13.23 18.04
N PRO A 9 38.46 -13.67 19.14
CA PRO A 9 37.06 -13.41 19.42
C PRO A 9 36.82 -11.92 19.76
N ARG A 10 35.70 -11.38 19.25
CA ARG A 10 35.27 -10.00 19.52
C ARG A 10 34.92 -9.82 21.01
N GLN A 11 35.54 -8.82 21.65
CA GLN A 11 35.20 -8.45 23.02
C GLN A 11 33.81 -7.81 23.10
N PRO A 12 33.01 -8.11 24.13
CA PRO A 12 31.73 -7.45 24.37
C PRO A 12 31.94 -6.00 24.85
N PHE A 13 31.18 -5.09 24.27
CA PHE A 13 31.15 -3.67 24.62
C PHE A 13 30.73 -3.48 26.08
N ARG A 14 31.60 -2.89 26.90
CA ARG A 14 31.29 -2.48 28.29
C ARG A 14 31.08 -0.96 28.33
N PRO A 15 29.87 -0.45 28.63
CA PRO A 15 29.69 0.98 28.84
C PRO A 15 30.43 1.43 30.11
N ARG A 16 31.04 2.62 30.04
CA ARG A 16 31.69 3.26 31.21
C ARG A 16 30.63 3.69 32.24
N PRO A 17 30.86 3.51 33.54
CA PRO A 17 29.95 4.01 34.56
C PRO A 17 29.98 5.54 34.63
N VAL A 18 28.80 6.14 34.65
CA VAL A 18 28.61 7.57 34.93
C VAL A 18 28.69 7.76 36.46
N PRO A 19 29.43 8.75 36.98
CA PRO A 19 29.52 8.96 38.42
C PRO A 19 28.15 9.35 39.00
N ALA A 20 27.74 8.68 40.08
CA ALA A 20 26.59 9.03 40.89
C ALA A 20 27.06 9.79 42.14
N ASP A 21 26.73 11.08 42.21
CA ASP A 21 26.66 11.93 43.41
C ASP A 21 26.03 13.26 42.95
N ARG A 22 24.95 13.80 43.51
CA ARG A 22 24.49 13.86 44.91
C ARG A 22 22.95 13.87 45.02
N ARG A 23 22.52 13.58 46.25
CA ARG A 23 21.16 13.41 46.78
C ARG A 23 20.22 14.62 46.66
N ALA A 24 18.94 14.26 46.73
CA ALA A 24 17.72 15.05 46.79
C ALA A 24 17.66 16.15 47.86
N GLY A 25 16.89 17.21 47.56
CA GLY A 25 16.43 18.24 48.49
C GLY A 25 15.62 19.32 47.76
N GLU A 26 14.30 19.13 47.73
CA GLU A 26 13.22 20.12 47.84
C GLU A 26 13.28 21.48 47.09
N GLY A 27 12.28 21.68 46.21
CA GLY A 27 11.48 22.90 46.14
C GLY A 27 12.06 24.14 45.44
N SER A 28 11.70 24.34 44.18
CA SER A 28 11.19 25.60 43.58
C SER A 28 11.32 25.61 42.04
N GLU A 29 10.21 25.82 41.34
CA GLU A 29 10.15 26.29 39.94
C GLU A 29 10.56 27.78 39.83
N PRO A 30 10.61 28.41 38.65
CA PRO A 30 11.24 28.02 37.37
C PRO A 30 12.11 29.18 36.79
N VAL A 31 12.98 28.93 35.80
CA VAL A 31 13.59 30.01 34.99
C VAL A 31 13.63 29.62 33.52
N GLY A 32 12.76 30.25 32.72
CA GLY A 32 12.86 30.30 31.26
C GLY A 32 13.74 31.48 30.81
N PRO A 33 14.29 31.47 29.59
CA PRO A 33 15.18 32.53 29.13
C PRO A 33 14.45 33.78 28.62
N ASP A 34 15.06 34.91 28.95
CA ASP A 34 14.71 36.30 28.69
C ASP A 34 14.31 36.65 27.24
N TYR A 35 13.20 37.38 27.11
CA TYR A 35 12.94 38.31 26.01
C TYR A 35 12.97 39.74 26.56
N PRO A 36 13.73 40.69 25.96
CA PRO A 36 13.81 42.04 26.48
C PRO A 36 12.54 42.87 26.13
N GLY A 37 11.75 43.09 27.17
CA GLY A 37 11.14 44.37 27.60
C GLY A 37 10.52 45.33 26.58
N ARG A 38 9.26 45.72 26.85
CA ARG A 38 8.96 47.04 27.45
C ARG A 38 7.49 47.21 27.84
N SER A 39 7.33 47.49 29.13
CA SER A 39 6.39 48.39 29.82
C SER A 39 4.87 48.24 29.63
N ALA A 40 4.25 47.73 30.70
CA ALA A 40 2.88 48.01 31.10
C ALA A 40 2.80 49.27 31.99
N ALA A 41 1.67 49.96 31.91
CA ALA A 41 0.99 50.80 32.92
C ALA A 41 0.05 51.73 32.13
N ASP A 42 -1.22 51.96 32.45
CA ASP A 42 -2.05 51.60 33.58
C ASP A 42 -3.50 51.99 33.22
N GLY A 43 -4.48 51.46 33.94
CA GLY A 43 -5.67 52.26 34.27
C GLY A 43 -7.00 51.94 33.56
N ALA A 44 -7.78 51.07 34.20
CA ALA A 44 -9.13 51.36 34.72
C ALA A 44 -10.28 51.86 33.80
N ARG A 45 -11.35 51.04 33.81
CA ARG A 45 -12.79 51.39 33.86
C ARG A 45 -13.46 52.06 32.65
N GLY A 46 -14.44 51.33 32.08
CA GLY A 46 -15.83 51.77 32.08
C GLY A 46 -16.44 52.37 30.80
N ARG A 47 -17.56 51.76 30.40
CA ARG A 47 -18.76 52.28 29.69
C ARG A 47 -18.73 52.53 28.16
N ASP A 48 -19.75 51.89 27.58
CA ASP A 48 -20.66 52.22 26.48
C ASP A 48 -20.21 52.34 25.01
N PRO A 49 -21.11 51.93 24.07
CA PRO A 49 -20.85 51.90 22.63
C PRO A 49 -21.47 53.11 21.93
N ALA A 50 -20.76 53.70 20.96
CA ALA A 50 -21.36 54.39 19.81
C ALA A 50 -20.30 54.91 18.85
N GLY A 51 -20.54 54.69 17.56
CA GLY A 51 -20.34 55.75 16.56
C GLY A 51 -19.10 55.66 15.68
N GLY A 52 -19.35 55.63 14.37
CA GLY A 52 -18.59 56.44 13.42
C GLY A 52 -17.61 55.70 12.53
N GLN A 53 -18.09 55.32 11.33
CA GLN A 53 -17.25 55.31 10.13
C GLN A 53 -16.57 56.68 9.94
N PRO A 54 -15.45 56.71 9.21
CA PRO A 54 -15.36 57.70 8.15
C PRO A 54 -15.01 57.08 6.79
N GLU A 55 -15.82 57.46 5.81
CA GLU A 55 -15.57 57.32 4.39
C GLU A 55 -14.65 58.46 3.91
N HIS A 56 -13.69 58.12 3.06
CA HIS A 56 -13.12 58.98 2.01
C HIS A 56 -12.58 57.99 0.96
N GLY A 57 -12.80 58.10 -0.34
CA GLY A 57 -13.36 59.14 -1.20
C GLY A 57 -12.89 58.76 -2.61
N LEU A 58 -13.83 58.75 -3.55
CA LEU A 58 -13.74 58.20 -4.91
C LEU A 58 -12.76 58.96 -5.82
N GLU A 59 -12.13 58.23 -6.75
CA GLU A 59 -11.78 58.76 -8.08
C GLU A 59 -11.78 57.64 -9.15
N GLY A 60 -12.63 57.80 -10.17
CA GLY A 60 -12.25 57.53 -11.57
C GLY A 60 -12.47 56.15 -12.21
N LEU A 61 -13.69 55.91 -12.69
CA LEU A 61 -14.13 54.92 -13.72
C LEU A 61 -13.38 55.06 -15.08
N PRO A 62 -13.37 54.07 -16.02
CA PRO A 62 -14.60 53.56 -16.63
C PRO A 62 -14.72 52.08 -17.06
N ASP A 63 -15.99 51.66 -16.95
CA ASP A 63 -16.77 50.63 -17.64
C ASP A 63 -16.20 49.90 -18.88
N ALA A 64 -16.30 48.57 -18.83
CA ALA A 64 -16.50 47.72 -20.01
C ALA A 64 -17.70 46.77 -19.81
N ARG A 65 -18.70 47.00 -20.66
CA ARG A 65 -20.00 46.35 -20.78
C ARG A 65 -19.93 44.81 -20.83
N VAL A 66 -20.69 44.15 -19.95
CA VAL A 66 -21.07 42.74 -20.11
C VAL A 66 -22.31 42.64 -20.99
N ARG A 67 -22.14 42.16 -22.23
CA ARG A 67 -23.23 41.64 -23.06
C ARG A 67 -23.31 40.13 -22.86
N GLY A 68 -24.46 39.66 -22.39
CA GLY A 68 -24.84 38.26 -22.50
C GLY A 68 -25.09 37.88 -23.96
N LEU A 69 -24.61 36.70 -24.35
CA LEU A 69 -25.12 35.92 -25.46
C LEU A 69 -25.11 34.45 -25.06
N GLY A 70 -26.24 33.80 -25.28
CA GLY A 70 -26.52 32.43 -24.87
C GLY A 70 -25.92 31.36 -25.78
N ARG A 71 -25.88 30.16 -25.19
CA ARG A 71 -26.04 28.82 -25.75
C ARG A 71 -25.63 28.60 -27.22
N GLY A 72 -24.55 27.84 -27.38
CA GLY A 72 -24.28 27.00 -28.55
C GLY A 72 -23.66 25.69 -28.07
N ALA A 73 -24.34 24.57 -28.34
CA ALA A 73 -23.92 23.23 -27.99
C ALA A 73 -22.65 22.81 -28.75
N ALA A 74 -21.70 22.19 -28.04
CA ALA A 74 -20.62 21.39 -28.61
C ALA A 74 -20.45 20.14 -27.74
N GLY A 75 -20.56 18.97 -28.36
CA GLY A 75 -20.63 17.67 -27.69
C GLY A 75 -19.38 17.29 -26.91
N PRO A 76 -19.45 16.26 -26.05
CA PRO A 76 -18.29 15.82 -25.31
C PRO A 76 -17.29 15.18 -26.28
N GLY A 77 -16.14 15.85 -26.42
CA GLY A 77 -14.98 15.36 -27.12
C GLY A 77 -14.48 14.07 -26.48
N ASP A 78 -14.37 13.06 -27.33
CA ASP A 78 -13.88 11.73 -27.06
C ASP A 78 -12.38 11.80 -26.69
N ILE A 79 -12.09 11.78 -25.38
CA ILE A 79 -10.73 11.57 -24.85
C ILE A 79 -10.78 10.33 -23.97
N ARG A 80 -11.02 9.17 -24.59
CA ARG A 80 -10.73 7.86 -24.01
C ARG A 80 -9.70 7.14 -24.87
N ARG A 81 -8.43 7.57 -24.79
CA ARG A 81 -7.32 6.66 -25.11
C ARG A 81 -7.05 5.78 -23.89
N ARG A 82 -7.75 4.65 -23.84
CA ARG A 82 -7.44 3.53 -22.94
C ARG A 82 -6.09 2.94 -23.36
N HIS A 83 -5.03 3.23 -22.63
CA HIS A 83 -3.88 2.33 -22.57
C HIS A 83 -4.14 1.38 -21.40
N ALA A 84 -4.90 0.32 -21.68
CA ALA A 84 -4.97 -0.84 -20.80
C ALA A 84 -3.57 -1.45 -20.76
N TRP A 85 -2.91 -1.35 -19.60
CA TRP A 85 -1.70 -2.08 -19.32
C TRP A 85 -2.06 -3.57 -19.23
N ARG A 86 -1.43 -4.39 -20.08
CA ARG A 86 -1.54 -5.85 -20.07
C ARG A 86 -0.13 -6.42 -20.00
N PRO A 87 0.19 -7.31 -19.05
CA PRO A 87 1.45 -8.04 -19.13
C PRO A 87 1.41 -8.95 -20.36
N ALA A 88 2.46 -8.87 -21.19
CA ALA A 88 2.65 -9.79 -22.30
C ALA A 88 2.93 -11.19 -21.73
N ALA A 89 2.13 -12.18 -22.13
CA ALA A 89 2.40 -13.59 -21.87
C ALA A 89 3.69 -13.98 -22.64
N GLY A 90 4.83 -13.93 -21.96
CA GLY A 90 6.12 -14.35 -22.51
C GLY A 90 6.13 -15.86 -22.77
N HIS A 91 6.22 -16.23 -24.04
CA HIS A 91 6.61 -17.57 -24.47
C HIS A 91 8.04 -17.85 -23.99
N LEU A 92 8.20 -18.86 -23.13
CA LEU A 92 9.51 -19.45 -22.82
C LEU A 92 9.95 -20.30 -24.01
N PRO A 93 11.14 -20.06 -24.62
CA PRO A 93 11.70 -21.02 -25.57
C PRO A 93 12.21 -22.25 -24.81
N ALA A 94 11.79 -23.42 -25.27
CA ALA A 94 12.27 -24.71 -24.79
C ALA A 94 13.76 -24.87 -25.12
N HIS A 95 14.59 -25.03 -24.09
CA HIS A 95 15.97 -25.48 -24.23
C HIS A 95 16.02 -27.02 -24.14
N GLU A 96 16.30 -27.67 -25.27
CA GLU A 96 16.73 -29.08 -25.32
C GLU A 96 18.10 -29.25 -24.67
N PRO A 97 18.33 -30.30 -23.85
CA PRO A 97 19.67 -30.66 -23.43
C PRO A 97 20.32 -31.57 -24.48
N GLN A 98 21.37 -31.08 -25.13
CA GLN A 98 22.29 -31.90 -25.92
C GLN A 98 23.14 -32.78 -25.00
N ALA A 99 22.98 -34.09 -25.14
CA ALA A 99 23.85 -35.09 -24.55
C ALA A 99 25.18 -35.15 -25.31
N ALA A 100 26.29 -34.81 -24.64
CA ALA A 100 27.63 -35.08 -25.11
C ALA A 100 28.14 -36.37 -24.44
N ALA A 101 28.25 -37.41 -25.25
CA ALA A 101 28.95 -38.64 -24.93
C ALA A 101 30.46 -38.38 -24.85
N LEU A 102 31.12 -38.91 -23.81
CA LEU A 102 32.55 -39.22 -23.83
C LEU A 102 32.79 -40.43 -22.94
N ALA A 103 33.29 -41.48 -23.58
CA ALA A 103 33.60 -42.78 -23.02
C ALA A 103 34.88 -42.75 -22.17
N ALA A 104 34.89 -43.53 -21.09
CA ALA A 104 36.11 -44.15 -20.57
C ALA A 104 35.78 -45.50 -19.93
N ARG A 105 36.60 -46.48 -20.28
CA ARG A 105 36.51 -47.92 -20.03
C ARG A 105 37.04 -48.30 -18.64
N GLY A 106 36.67 -49.50 -18.17
CA GLY A 106 37.32 -50.26 -17.10
C GLY A 106 36.28 -50.98 -16.23
N GLU A 107 35.81 -52.17 -16.60
CA GLU A 107 36.37 -53.50 -16.29
C GLU A 107 36.28 -53.95 -14.82
N GLY A 108 35.74 -55.17 -14.63
CA GLY A 108 35.70 -55.94 -13.38
C GLY A 108 34.34 -55.83 -12.67
N GLY A 109 33.46 -56.84 -12.64
CA GLY A 109 33.68 -58.27 -12.49
C GLY A 109 33.12 -58.67 -11.12
N GLY A 110 32.09 -59.52 -11.06
CA GLY A 110 31.58 -59.99 -9.77
C GLY A 110 30.18 -60.56 -9.78
N THR A 111 30.07 -61.81 -10.21
CA THR A 111 28.91 -62.69 -10.17
C THR A 111 28.32 -62.93 -8.77
N GLY A 112 26.99 -63.04 -8.63
CA GLY A 112 26.34 -63.48 -7.39
C GLY A 112 24.83 -63.75 -7.47
N ARG A 113 24.45 -64.85 -8.13
CA ARG A 113 23.33 -65.79 -7.87
C ARG A 113 21.99 -65.34 -7.20
N ARG A 114 20.89 -65.69 -7.93
CA ARG A 114 19.65 -66.45 -7.52
C ARG A 114 18.71 -65.84 -6.46
N GLU A 115 17.40 -66.08 -6.40
CA GLU A 115 16.28 -66.47 -7.29
C GLU A 115 15.03 -66.50 -6.36
N HIS A 116 13.91 -65.89 -6.80
CA HIS A 116 12.48 -66.18 -6.48
C HIS A 116 11.91 -66.09 -5.02
N PRO A 117 10.57 -66.12 -4.83
CA PRO A 117 9.43 -65.52 -5.56
C PRO A 117 8.45 -64.75 -4.62
N GLY A 118 7.39 -64.19 -5.20
CA GLY A 118 6.43 -63.31 -4.51
C GLY A 118 5.54 -63.96 -3.44
N ALA A 119 5.08 -63.10 -2.53
CA ALA A 119 3.86 -63.26 -1.75
C ALA A 119 3.18 -61.89 -1.68
N GLY A 120 1.95 -61.83 -2.18
CA GLY A 120 1.16 -60.62 -2.23
C GLY A 120 0.76 -60.12 -0.85
N GLN A 121 0.82 -58.82 -0.67
CA GLN A 121 -0.04 -58.11 0.26
C GLN A 121 -0.59 -56.89 -0.47
N GLN A 122 -1.91 -56.91 -0.64
CA GLN A 122 -2.73 -55.83 -1.15
C GLN A 122 -2.59 -54.63 -0.22
N GLN A 123 -2.01 -53.55 -0.74
CA GLN A 123 -2.02 -52.23 -0.10
C GLN A 123 -3.37 -51.57 -0.45
N PRO A 124 -4.14 -51.06 0.53
CA PRO A 124 -5.43 -50.42 0.25
C PRO A 124 -5.22 -49.15 -0.58
N ALA A 125 -6.22 -48.88 -1.42
CA ALA A 125 -6.30 -47.80 -2.39
C ALA A 125 -5.74 -46.47 -1.84
N ARG A 126 -4.63 -46.02 -2.43
CA ARG A 126 -4.24 -44.61 -2.40
C ARG A 126 -5.25 -43.87 -3.26
N THR A 127 -6.26 -43.27 -2.62
CA THR A 127 -7.01 -42.17 -3.21
C THR A 127 -6.01 -41.08 -3.54
N SER A 128 -5.74 -40.90 -4.83
CA SER A 128 -4.99 -39.77 -5.36
C SER A 128 -5.60 -38.48 -4.80
N PRO A 129 -4.85 -37.62 -4.11
CA PRO A 129 -5.26 -36.24 -3.96
C PRO A 129 -5.37 -35.69 -5.37
N GLY A 130 -6.56 -35.23 -5.71
CA GLY A 130 -6.84 -34.60 -6.99
C GLY A 130 -5.83 -33.51 -7.29
N GLU A 131 -5.57 -33.37 -8.59
CA GLU A 131 -4.79 -32.33 -9.21
C GLU A 131 -5.28 -30.95 -8.74
N GLY A 132 -4.72 -30.48 -7.63
CA GLY A 132 -4.77 -29.08 -7.22
C GLY A 132 -3.80 -28.34 -8.13
N GLY A 133 -4.35 -27.55 -9.04
CA GLY A 133 -3.60 -26.60 -9.84
C GLY A 133 -2.66 -25.78 -8.96
N VAL A 134 -1.50 -25.45 -9.51
CA VAL A 134 -0.50 -24.59 -8.87
C VAL A 134 -1.12 -23.19 -8.74
N THR A 135 -1.89 -22.96 -7.68
CA THR A 135 -2.38 -21.65 -7.27
C THR A 135 -1.20 -20.85 -6.71
N GLY A 136 -1.04 -19.62 -7.20
CA GLY A 136 0.06 -18.74 -6.82
C GLY A 136 0.17 -18.58 -5.30
N LEU A 137 1.39 -18.68 -4.77
CA LEU A 137 1.66 -18.51 -3.35
C LEU A 137 1.30 -17.08 -2.91
N ASN A 138 0.48 -16.94 -1.86
CA ASN A 138 0.19 -15.64 -1.26
C ASN A 138 1.46 -15.04 -0.64
N VAL A 139 1.69 -13.75 -0.88
CA VAL A 139 2.82 -13.03 -0.27
C VAL A 139 2.50 -12.62 1.17
N LEU A 140 1.26 -12.24 1.45
CA LEU A 140 0.77 -11.80 2.76
C LEU A 140 -0.54 -12.52 3.09
N GLU A 141 -0.61 -13.11 4.28
CA GLU A 141 -1.83 -13.73 4.81
C GLU A 141 -2.14 -13.18 6.19
N LEU A 142 -3.39 -12.77 6.38
CA LEU A 142 -3.95 -12.30 7.64
C LEU A 142 -5.10 -13.21 8.02
N ARG A 143 -5.14 -13.69 9.27
CA ARG A 143 -6.20 -14.57 9.78
C ARG A 143 -6.76 -13.99 11.07
N GLY A 144 -7.96 -13.41 10.99
CA GLY A 144 -8.62 -12.76 12.13
C GLY A 144 -7.75 -11.69 12.80
N LEU A 145 -6.88 -11.02 12.03
CA LEU A 145 -5.86 -10.11 12.55
C LEU A 145 -6.51 -8.92 13.26
N GLY A 146 -6.00 -8.57 14.43
CA GLY A 146 -6.48 -7.42 15.18
C GLY A 146 -5.35 -6.68 15.89
N LYS A 147 -5.53 -5.37 16.06
CA LYS A 147 -4.62 -4.50 16.82
C LYS A 147 -5.40 -3.52 17.69
N ARG A 148 -5.06 -3.50 18.98
CA ARG A 148 -5.58 -2.56 19.97
C ARG A 148 -4.51 -1.60 20.45
N TYR A 149 -4.94 -0.37 20.73
CA TYR A 149 -4.21 0.61 21.52
C TYR A 149 -5.08 0.96 22.74
N GLY A 150 -4.71 0.42 23.90
CA GLY A 150 -5.58 0.45 25.08
C GLY A 150 -6.92 -0.24 24.79
N ASP A 151 -8.01 0.51 24.95
CA ASP A 151 -9.37 0.02 24.75
C ASP A 151 -9.90 0.21 23.32
N GLN A 152 -9.17 0.92 22.47
CA GLN A 152 -9.58 1.19 21.10
C GLN A 152 -8.98 0.16 20.12
N TRP A 153 -9.85 -0.43 19.30
CA TRP A 153 -9.42 -1.23 18.15
C TRP A 153 -8.99 -0.31 17.00
N ALA A 154 -7.75 -0.47 16.54
CA ALA A 154 -7.26 0.15 15.31
C ALA A 154 -7.42 -0.76 14.09
N LEU A 155 -7.42 -2.08 14.32
CA LEU A 155 -7.80 -3.11 13.35
C LEU A 155 -8.53 -4.24 14.06
N ARG A 156 -9.55 -4.81 13.45
CA ARG A 156 -10.38 -5.88 14.01
C ARG A 156 -10.74 -6.89 12.94
N ASP A 157 -10.62 -8.18 13.30
CA ASP A 157 -11.06 -9.32 12.47
C ASP A 157 -10.65 -9.25 10.99
N CYS A 158 -9.44 -8.76 10.74
CA CYS A 158 -8.91 -8.58 9.40
C CYS A 158 -8.40 -9.94 8.90
N THR A 159 -9.19 -10.56 8.03
CA THR A 159 -8.79 -11.73 7.24
C THR A 159 -8.55 -11.29 5.80
N LEU A 160 -7.41 -11.66 5.22
CA LEU A 160 -7.00 -11.24 3.87
C LEU A 160 -5.92 -12.22 3.37
N ALA A 161 -5.96 -12.57 2.09
CA ALA A 161 -4.90 -13.29 1.42
C ALA A 161 -4.50 -12.51 0.18
N LEU A 162 -3.25 -12.05 0.14
CA LEU A 162 -2.74 -11.25 -0.96
C LEU A 162 -1.86 -12.10 -1.89
N PRO A 163 -2.22 -12.24 -3.18
CA PRO A 163 -1.38 -12.94 -4.15
C PRO A 163 -0.04 -12.23 -4.35
N ALA A 164 1.03 -13.00 -4.58
CA ALA A 164 2.31 -12.43 -4.97
C ALA A 164 2.26 -11.76 -6.36
N GLY A 165 3.10 -10.75 -6.57
CA GLY A 165 3.28 -10.04 -7.84
C GLY A 165 2.21 -9.00 -8.15
N ARG A 166 1.36 -8.65 -7.17
CA ARG A 166 0.29 -7.66 -7.33
C ARG A 166 0.72 -6.26 -6.89
N VAL A 167 0.09 -5.25 -7.48
CA VAL A 167 0.17 -3.85 -7.04
C VAL A 167 -1.15 -3.48 -6.37
N VAL A 168 -1.07 -3.35 -5.05
CA VAL A 168 -2.25 -3.24 -4.19
C VAL A 168 -2.49 -1.81 -3.78
N GLY A 169 -3.69 -1.31 -4.03
CA GLY A 169 -4.18 -0.06 -3.47
C GLY A 169 -4.86 -0.29 -2.13
N LEU A 170 -4.27 0.21 -1.05
CA LEU A 170 -4.90 0.26 0.28
C LEU A 170 -5.63 1.60 0.46
N VAL A 171 -6.94 1.56 0.35
CA VAL A 171 -7.82 2.73 0.38
C VAL A 171 -8.63 2.75 1.67
N GLY A 172 -8.91 3.95 2.17
CA GLY A 172 -9.76 4.14 3.34
C GLY A 172 -9.62 5.54 3.91
N PRO A 173 -10.62 6.02 4.69
CA PRO A 173 -10.55 7.33 5.32
C PRO A 173 -9.38 7.42 6.33
N ASN A 174 -9.06 8.64 6.73
CA ASN A 174 -8.09 8.86 7.81
C ASN A 174 -8.58 8.21 9.10
N GLY A 175 -7.69 7.51 9.80
CA GLY A 175 -8.05 6.75 10.99
C GLY A 175 -8.68 5.38 10.74
N ALA A 176 -8.84 4.93 9.49
CA ALA A 176 -9.38 3.60 9.20
C ALA A 176 -8.48 2.43 9.64
N GLY A 177 -7.20 2.69 9.94
CA GLY A 177 -6.22 1.68 10.34
C GLY A 177 -5.16 1.34 9.28
N LYS A 178 -5.08 2.09 8.17
CA LYS A 178 -4.16 1.82 7.04
C LYS A 178 -2.70 1.67 7.48
N THR A 179 -2.15 2.72 8.10
CA THR A 179 -0.78 2.70 8.64
C THR A 179 -0.57 1.59 9.66
N THR A 180 -1.57 1.26 10.48
CA THR A 180 -1.47 0.14 11.44
C THR A 180 -1.35 -1.20 10.71
N LEU A 181 -2.13 -1.41 9.64
CA LEU A 181 -2.08 -2.61 8.82
C LEU A 181 -0.72 -2.75 8.14
N LEU A 182 -0.23 -1.66 7.54
CA LEU A 182 1.07 -1.62 6.90
C LEU A 182 2.22 -1.93 7.88
N GLN A 183 2.20 -1.33 9.07
CA GLN A 183 3.21 -1.56 10.11
C GLN A 183 3.17 -2.99 10.66
N LEU A 184 1.99 -3.62 10.75
CA LEU A 184 1.88 -5.04 11.09
C LEU A 184 2.49 -5.91 9.97
N ALA A 185 2.15 -5.63 8.71
CA ALA A 185 2.64 -6.38 7.54
C ALA A 185 4.17 -6.39 7.44
N VAL A 186 4.83 -5.31 7.85
CA VAL A 186 6.31 -5.23 7.87
C VAL A 186 6.94 -5.62 9.20
N GLY A 187 6.16 -6.10 10.18
CA GLY A 187 6.66 -6.57 11.48
C GLY A 187 7.10 -5.47 12.44
N MET A 188 6.72 -4.20 12.21
CA MET A 188 6.99 -3.09 13.13
C MET A 188 6.06 -3.09 14.35
N LEU A 189 4.88 -3.69 14.21
CA LEU A 189 3.92 -3.86 15.29
C LEU A 189 3.64 -5.33 15.56
N ALA A 190 3.34 -5.64 16.82
CA ALA A 190 2.76 -6.91 17.23
C ALA A 190 1.23 -6.87 17.11
N PRO A 191 0.57 -7.89 16.51
CA PRO A 191 -0.87 -8.02 16.60
C PRO A 191 -1.32 -8.22 18.04
N SER A 192 -2.52 -7.74 18.35
CA SER A 192 -3.21 -8.00 19.61
C SER A 192 -4.08 -9.26 19.56
N ALA A 193 -4.45 -9.69 18.35
CA ALA A 193 -5.23 -10.90 18.08
C ALA A 193 -4.95 -11.40 16.66
N GLY A 194 -5.23 -12.68 16.41
CA GLY A 194 -5.07 -13.31 15.10
C GLY A 194 -3.61 -13.51 14.70
N GLU A 195 -3.42 -13.88 13.44
CA GLU A 195 -2.12 -14.25 12.88
C GLU A 195 -1.80 -13.45 11.61
N ILE A 196 -0.50 -13.23 11.40
CA ILE A 196 0.03 -12.61 10.19
C ILE A 196 1.22 -13.42 9.68
N ALA A 197 1.21 -13.70 8.39
CA ALA A 197 2.30 -14.38 7.70
C ALA A 197 2.71 -13.59 6.46
N LEU A 198 3.97 -13.21 6.37
CA LEU A 198 4.61 -12.69 5.17
C LEU A 198 5.59 -13.72 4.65
N PHE A 199 5.43 -14.15 3.40
CA PHE A 199 6.14 -15.30 2.83
C PHE A 199 6.02 -16.57 3.71
N GLY A 200 4.83 -16.79 4.27
CA GLY A 200 4.52 -17.93 5.14
C GLY A 200 5.14 -17.87 6.55
N ARG A 201 5.66 -16.73 7.00
CA ARG A 201 6.28 -16.56 8.33
C ARG A 201 5.84 -15.27 9.01
N ASP A 202 5.79 -15.24 10.34
CA ASP A 202 5.60 -13.97 11.06
C ASP A 202 6.80 -13.04 10.79
N PRO A 203 6.58 -11.82 10.26
CA PRO A 203 7.66 -10.89 9.91
C PRO A 203 8.48 -10.42 11.12
N ARG A 204 7.97 -10.55 12.36
CA ARG A 204 8.68 -10.18 13.60
C ARG A 204 9.68 -11.25 14.02
N GLU A 205 9.37 -12.51 13.76
CA GLU A 205 10.17 -13.65 14.22
C GLU A 205 11.25 -14.04 13.20
N ALA A 206 10.93 -13.86 11.91
CA ALA A 206 11.81 -14.27 10.83
C ALA A 206 12.76 -13.14 10.40
N LYS A 207 13.96 -13.09 11.00
CA LYS A 207 15.04 -12.19 10.53
C LYS A 207 15.38 -12.34 9.04
N SER A 208 15.11 -13.51 8.45
CA SER A 208 15.28 -13.78 7.03
C SER A 208 14.28 -13.03 6.13
N VAL A 209 13.18 -12.52 6.69
CA VAL A 209 12.14 -11.80 5.95
C VAL A 209 12.48 -10.31 5.79
N LEU A 210 13.09 -9.69 6.81
CA LEU A 210 13.40 -8.24 6.81
C LEU A 210 14.24 -7.74 5.61
N PRO A 211 15.22 -8.51 5.07
CA PRO A 211 15.94 -8.11 3.86
C PRO A 211 15.06 -8.08 2.60
N ARG A 212 13.97 -8.87 2.58
CA ARG A 212 13.03 -9.01 1.45
C ARG A 212 11.94 -7.93 1.45
N ILE A 213 11.86 -7.10 2.51
CA ILE A 213 10.88 -6.04 2.68
C ILE A 213 11.50 -4.67 2.37
N GLY A 214 10.83 -3.88 1.53
CA GLY A 214 11.00 -2.43 1.45
C GLY A 214 9.86 -1.73 2.17
N PHE A 215 10.15 -0.66 2.92
CA PHE A 215 9.11 0.14 3.56
C PHE A 215 9.45 1.62 3.45
N VAL A 216 8.53 2.39 2.88
CA VAL A 216 8.54 3.86 2.89
C VAL A 216 7.39 4.31 3.76
N ALA A 217 7.70 4.78 4.97
CA ALA A 217 6.71 5.34 5.87
C ALA A 217 6.19 6.69 5.35
N GLN A 218 5.06 7.12 5.90
CA GLN A 218 4.52 8.46 5.69
C GLN A 218 5.60 9.54 5.93
N ASP A 219 5.58 10.58 5.11
CA ASP A 219 6.57 11.67 5.06
C ASP A 219 8.00 11.27 4.68
N SER A 220 8.24 10.00 4.33
CA SER A 220 9.55 9.50 3.88
C SER A 220 10.70 9.96 4.80
N PRO A 221 10.74 9.51 6.06
CA PRO A 221 11.65 10.05 7.06
C PRO A 221 13.11 9.68 6.74
N LEU A 222 13.77 10.56 5.98
CA LEU A 222 15.20 10.52 5.69
C LEU A 222 15.95 11.48 6.63
N TYR A 223 17.21 11.15 6.96
CA TYR A 223 18.06 12.01 7.77
C TYR A 223 18.40 13.30 7.01
N ARG A 224 17.71 14.40 7.33
CA ARG A 224 17.83 15.68 6.61
C ARG A 224 19.23 16.28 6.61
N THR A 225 20.05 15.94 7.59
CA THR A 225 21.43 16.43 7.71
C THR A 225 22.44 15.65 6.88
N PHE A 226 22.09 14.44 6.43
CA PHE A 226 22.95 13.58 5.62
C PHE A 226 22.91 14.04 4.17
N SER A 227 24.01 13.86 3.44
CA SER A 227 23.95 13.90 1.98
C SER A 227 23.16 12.71 1.44
N VAL A 228 22.72 12.80 0.18
CA VAL A 228 22.10 11.66 -0.50
C VAL A 228 23.09 10.50 -0.57
N ALA A 229 24.36 10.75 -0.87
CA ALA A 229 25.43 9.76 -0.88
C ALA A 229 25.64 9.10 0.50
N ASP A 230 25.62 9.89 1.58
CA ASP A 230 25.71 9.36 2.95
C ASP A 230 24.50 8.48 3.29
N THR A 231 23.31 8.88 2.83
CA THR A 231 22.09 8.09 3.00
C THR A 231 22.20 6.73 2.32
N LEU A 232 22.65 6.69 1.06
CA LEU A 232 22.88 5.44 0.34
C LEU A 232 23.96 4.58 0.99
N THR A 233 25.05 5.21 1.46
CA THR A 233 26.13 4.54 2.18
C THR A 233 25.61 3.92 3.49
N LEU A 234 24.81 4.66 4.25
CA LEU A 234 24.16 4.18 5.47
C LEU A 234 23.29 2.96 5.17
N CYS A 235 22.47 3.02 4.11
CA CYS A 235 21.63 1.89 3.70
C CYS A 235 22.46 0.67 3.33
N ARG A 236 23.58 0.84 2.61
CA ARG A 236 24.51 -0.26 2.31
C ARG A 236 25.11 -0.89 3.57
N LEU A 237 25.45 -0.08 4.57
CA LEU A 237 26.06 -0.57 5.81
C LEU A 237 25.06 -1.29 6.73
N LEU A 238 23.79 -0.88 6.71
CA LEU A 238 22.76 -1.42 7.61
C LEU A 238 21.97 -2.60 7.04
N ASN A 239 22.04 -2.84 5.73
CA ASN A 239 21.30 -3.92 5.08
C ASN A 239 22.26 -4.98 4.54
N ALA A 240 21.93 -6.26 4.75
CA ALA A 240 22.72 -7.38 4.24
C ALA A 240 22.80 -7.40 2.71
N ARG A 241 21.76 -6.88 2.04
CA ARG A 241 21.67 -6.70 0.60
C ARG A 241 21.24 -5.27 0.32
N PHE A 242 22.05 -4.54 -0.43
CA PHE A 242 21.73 -3.22 -0.95
C PHE A 242 22.55 -2.93 -2.19
N ASP A 243 21.87 -2.63 -3.29
CA ASP A 243 22.43 -2.29 -4.59
C ASP A 243 22.68 -0.77 -4.67
N GLU A 244 23.77 -0.33 -4.03
CA GLU A 244 24.13 1.09 -3.99
C GLU A 244 24.44 1.64 -5.40
N ALA A 245 25.01 0.81 -6.28
CA ALA A 245 25.33 1.21 -7.64
C ALA A 245 24.06 1.52 -8.44
N TRP A 246 23.05 0.64 -8.39
CA TRP A 246 21.75 0.88 -9.01
C TRP A 246 21.06 2.13 -8.44
N ALA A 247 21.08 2.30 -7.11
CA ALA A 247 20.44 3.46 -6.48
C ALA A 247 21.09 4.78 -6.92
N ARG A 248 22.42 4.82 -7.02
CA ARG A 248 23.17 5.98 -7.54
C ARG A 248 22.87 6.25 -9.00
N ASP A 249 22.85 5.22 -9.84
CA ASP A 249 22.52 5.33 -11.27
C ASP A 249 21.10 5.90 -11.48
N ARG A 250 20.11 5.37 -10.77
CA ARG A 250 18.72 5.86 -10.80
C ARG A 250 18.63 7.34 -10.42
N LEU A 251 19.26 7.73 -9.32
CA LEU A 251 19.25 9.13 -8.87
C LEU A 251 20.02 10.06 -9.82
N GLY A 252 21.08 9.56 -10.46
CA GLY A 252 21.80 10.25 -11.53
C GLY A 252 20.93 10.52 -12.75
N LYS A 253 20.13 9.53 -13.20
CA LYS A 253 19.15 9.70 -14.30
C LYS A 253 18.10 10.77 -13.98
N LEU A 254 17.72 10.90 -12.71
CA LEU A 254 16.82 11.94 -12.22
C LEU A 254 17.50 13.29 -11.94
N ARG A 255 18.82 13.39 -12.21
CA ARG A 255 19.66 14.57 -11.94
C ARG A 255 19.58 15.03 -10.48
N ILE A 256 19.45 14.09 -9.54
CA ILE A 256 19.47 14.37 -8.11
C ILE A 256 20.93 14.38 -7.64
N PRO A 257 21.46 15.52 -7.15
CA PRO A 257 22.86 15.62 -6.74
C PRO A 257 23.14 14.78 -5.48
N LEU A 258 24.14 13.90 -5.56
CA LEU A 258 24.43 12.95 -4.49
C LEU A 258 25.09 13.62 -3.28
N GLU A 259 25.84 14.69 -3.50
CA GLU A 259 26.60 15.42 -2.48
C GLU A 259 25.70 16.35 -1.66
N ARG A 260 24.48 16.62 -2.15
CA ARG A 260 23.55 17.54 -1.52
C ARG A 260 22.89 16.92 -0.30
N LYS A 261 22.67 17.73 0.74
CA LYS A 261 21.92 17.31 1.92
C LYS A 261 20.47 17.02 1.57
N VAL A 262 19.92 15.96 2.15
CA VAL A 262 18.52 15.55 1.93
C VAL A 262 17.54 16.66 2.32
N GLY A 263 17.85 17.44 3.37
CA GLY A 263 17.03 18.56 3.81
C GLY A 263 16.91 19.71 2.80
N GLU A 264 17.83 19.80 1.84
CA GLU A 264 17.86 20.86 0.80
C GLU A 264 17.16 20.44 -0.50
N LEU A 265 16.74 19.17 -0.60
CA LEU A 265 16.01 18.65 -1.76
C LEU A 265 14.55 19.10 -1.74
N SER A 266 13.94 19.22 -2.92
CA SER A 266 12.49 19.41 -3.04
C SER A 266 11.71 18.21 -2.49
N GLY A 267 10.41 18.37 -2.23
CA GLY A 267 9.55 17.26 -1.79
C GLY A 267 9.61 16.05 -2.73
N GLY A 268 9.47 16.30 -4.04
CA GLY A 268 9.59 15.27 -5.08
C GLY A 268 10.96 14.60 -5.12
N GLN A 269 12.05 15.36 -5.03
CA GLN A 269 13.40 14.81 -4.99
C GLN A 269 13.61 13.92 -3.75
N ARG A 270 13.11 14.32 -2.57
CA ARG A 270 13.19 13.49 -1.36
C ARG A 270 12.40 12.20 -1.51
N ALA A 271 11.20 12.25 -2.11
CA ALA A 271 10.41 11.06 -2.37
C ALA A 271 11.14 10.11 -3.34
N GLN A 272 11.78 10.63 -4.38
CA GLN A 272 12.60 9.83 -5.30
C GLN A 272 13.81 9.19 -4.60
N VAL A 273 14.48 9.90 -3.68
CA VAL A 273 15.54 9.32 -2.84
C VAL A 273 14.99 8.22 -1.95
N ALA A 274 13.84 8.41 -1.32
CA ALA A 274 13.21 7.40 -0.47
C ALA A 274 12.85 6.13 -1.27
N LEU A 275 12.29 6.30 -2.47
CA LEU A 275 11.99 5.19 -3.38
C LEU A 275 13.26 4.46 -3.85
N ALA A 276 14.32 5.20 -4.21
CA ALA A 276 15.60 4.61 -4.60
C ALA A 276 16.24 3.82 -3.45
N VAL A 277 16.15 4.31 -2.21
CA VAL A 277 16.60 3.57 -1.02
C VAL A 277 15.78 2.30 -0.81
N ALA A 278 14.44 2.38 -0.93
CA ALA A 278 13.57 1.22 -0.73
C ALA A 278 13.82 0.13 -1.78
N LEU A 279 13.93 0.51 -3.05
CA LEU A 279 14.16 -0.40 -4.17
C LEU A 279 15.62 -0.89 -4.25
N GLY A 280 16.58 -0.10 -3.76
CA GLY A 280 17.97 -0.52 -3.66
C GLY A 280 18.17 -1.76 -2.79
N LYS A 281 17.24 -2.07 -1.86
CA LYS A 281 17.23 -3.34 -1.13
C LYS A 281 16.91 -4.56 -2.01
N ARG A 282 16.39 -4.36 -3.23
CA ARG A 282 15.80 -5.38 -4.10
C ARG A 282 14.72 -6.18 -3.35
N PRO A 283 13.67 -5.50 -2.84
CA PRO A 283 12.63 -6.15 -2.06
C PRO A 283 11.76 -7.04 -2.93
N GLU A 284 11.22 -8.10 -2.35
CA GLU A 284 10.15 -8.91 -2.95
C GLU A 284 8.76 -8.39 -2.53
N PHE A 285 8.70 -7.68 -1.40
CA PHE A 285 7.49 -7.02 -0.90
C PHE A 285 7.81 -5.56 -0.52
N LEU A 286 7.17 -4.60 -1.17
CA LEU A 286 7.37 -3.17 -0.95
C LEU A 286 6.09 -2.53 -0.41
N VAL A 287 6.19 -1.87 0.73
CA VAL A 287 5.09 -1.14 1.36
C VAL A 287 5.35 0.36 1.31
N LEU A 288 4.37 1.12 0.84
CA LEU A 288 4.45 2.57 0.69
C LEU A 288 3.25 3.21 1.39
N ASP A 289 3.49 3.96 2.47
CA ASP A 289 2.44 4.64 3.22
C ASP A 289 2.30 6.11 2.78
N GLU A 290 1.24 6.42 2.04
CA GLU A 290 0.93 7.74 1.45
C GLU A 290 2.14 8.43 0.78
N PRO A 291 2.89 7.73 -0.10
CA PRO A 291 4.19 8.23 -0.59
C PRO A 291 4.08 9.44 -1.52
N VAL A 292 2.91 9.69 -2.11
CA VAL A 292 2.68 10.73 -3.11
C VAL A 292 1.73 11.84 -2.67
N ALA A 293 1.24 11.79 -1.42
CA ALA A 293 0.22 12.69 -0.90
C ALA A 293 0.65 14.17 -0.93
N SER A 294 1.92 14.45 -0.64
CA SER A 294 2.49 15.81 -0.58
C SER A 294 3.24 16.23 -1.84
N LEU A 295 3.17 15.44 -2.92
CA LEU A 295 3.86 15.71 -4.17
C LEU A 295 2.98 16.51 -5.14
N ASP A 296 3.61 17.41 -5.89
CA ASP A 296 2.97 18.05 -7.03
C ASP A 296 2.65 17.01 -8.14
N PRO A 297 1.75 17.33 -9.08
CA PRO A 297 1.29 16.36 -10.09
C PRO A 297 2.41 15.76 -10.95
N LEU A 298 3.45 16.52 -11.27
CA LEU A 298 4.55 16.03 -12.10
C LEU A 298 5.43 15.06 -11.30
N ALA A 299 5.85 15.46 -10.10
CA ALA A 299 6.66 14.62 -9.22
C ALA A 299 5.93 13.33 -8.82
N ARG A 300 4.61 13.40 -8.60
CA ARG A 300 3.77 12.21 -8.37
C ARG A 300 3.82 11.25 -9.55
N ARG A 301 3.59 11.75 -10.76
CA ARG A 301 3.60 10.92 -11.96
C ARG A 301 4.96 10.25 -12.14
N GLU A 302 6.05 11.00 -12.00
CA GLU A 302 7.41 10.46 -12.07
C GLU A 302 7.67 9.39 -11.00
N PHE A 303 7.15 9.58 -9.78
CA PHE A 303 7.26 8.58 -8.71
C PHE A 303 6.52 7.29 -9.07
N LEU A 304 5.25 7.39 -9.49
CA LEU A 304 4.43 6.23 -9.82
C LEU A 304 4.97 5.50 -11.05
N THR A 305 5.38 6.20 -12.11
CA THR A 305 6.04 5.59 -13.28
C THR A 305 7.28 4.80 -12.84
N ALA A 306 8.16 5.41 -12.05
CA ALA A 306 9.39 4.75 -11.62
C ALA A 306 9.18 3.63 -10.58
N LEU A 307 8.00 3.57 -9.95
CA LEU A 307 7.55 2.44 -9.15
C LEU A 307 7.07 1.30 -10.06
N MET A 308 6.22 1.61 -11.04
CA MET A 308 5.69 0.61 -11.99
C MET A 308 6.78 -0.03 -12.83
N ASP A 309 7.78 0.75 -13.26
CA ASP A 309 8.95 0.22 -13.97
C ASP A 309 9.68 -0.83 -13.12
N ALA A 310 9.87 -0.55 -11.82
CA ALA A 310 10.51 -1.48 -10.90
C ALA A 310 9.66 -2.73 -10.63
N VAL A 311 8.33 -2.59 -10.55
CA VAL A 311 7.42 -3.74 -10.44
C VAL A 311 7.53 -4.64 -11.66
N ALA A 312 7.55 -4.05 -12.86
CA ALA A 312 7.63 -4.79 -14.11
C ALA A 312 8.98 -5.50 -14.31
N GLU A 313 10.09 -4.87 -13.89
CA GLU A 313 11.44 -5.44 -14.01
C GLU A 313 11.72 -6.53 -12.97
N ASP A 314 11.35 -6.30 -11.71
CA ASP A 314 11.78 -7.14 -10.58
C ASP A 314 10.66 -8.06 -10.03
N GLY A 315 9.42 -7.96 -10.53
CA GLY A 315 8.29 -8.80 -10.09
C GLY A 315 7.85 -8.56 -8.64
N ILE A 316 8.00 -7.32 -8.16
CA ILE A 316 7.81 -6.94 -6.76
C ILE A 316 6.31 -6.91 -6.42
N SER A 317 5.94 -7.45 -5.25
CA SER A 317 4.60 -7.26 -4.69
C SER A 317 4.55 -5.92 -3.95
N VAL A 318 3.62 -5.03 -4.30
CA VAL A 318 3.56 -3.66 -3.74
C VAL A 318 2.25 -3.45 -2.99
N VAL A 319 2.31 -2.82 -1.82
CA VAL A 319 1.14 -2.26 -1.14
C VAL A 319 1.32 -0.75 -0.99
N LEU A 320 0.48 0.00 -1.67
CA LEU A 320 0.46 1.46 -1.69
C LEU A 320 -0.80 1.95 -0.96
N SER A 321 -0.64 2.66 0.16
CA SER A 321 -1.79 3.39 0.70
C SER A 321 -1.97 4.73 -0.03
N SER A 322 -3.22 5.03 -0.39
CA SER A 322 -3.60 6.30 -1.00
C SER A 322 -5.00 6.69 -0.59
N HIS A 323 -5.23 7.98 -0.41
CA HIS A 323 -6.58 8.56 -0.30
C HIS A 323 -7.06 9.14 -1.64
N LEU A 324 -6.22 9.11 -2.68
CA LEU A 324 -6.52 9.57 -4.02
C LEU A 324 -6.80 8.37 -4.92
N LEU A 325 -8.08 8.19 -5.25
CA LEU A 325 -8.56 7.02 -5.97
C LEU A 325 -8.03 6.94 -7.40
N ALA A 326 -7.83 8.08 -8.06
CA ALA A 326 -7.23 8.13 -9.40
C ALA A 326 -5.83 7.47 -9.47
N ASP A 327 -5.02 7.61 -8.42
CA ASP A 327 -3.69 7.00 -8.37
C ASP A 327 -3.81 5.47 -8.26
N VAL A 328 -4.80 4.99 -7.51
CA VAL A 328 -5.10 3.56 -7.33
C VAL A 328 -5.66 2.96 -8.62
N GLU A 329 -6.67 3.60 -9.21
CA GLU A 329 -7.31 3.14 -10.45
C GLU A 329 -6.30 3.00 -11.60
N HIS A 330 -5.32 3.90 -11.69
CA HIS A 330 -4.36 3.88 -12.77
C HIS A 330 -3.18 2.93 -12.55
N SER A 331 -2.83 2.64 -11.29
CA SER A 331 -1.55 2.00 -10.95
C SER A 331 -1.68 0.68 -10.22
N CYS A 332 -2.88 0.30 -9.76
CA CYS A 332 -3.10 -0.90 -8.96
C CYS A 332 -3.99 -1.91 -9.70
N ASP A 333 -3.72 -3.19 -9.50
CA ASP A 333 -4.51 -4.30 -10.02
C ASP A 333 -5.32 -5.02 -8.93
N TYR A 334 -5.05 -4.73 -7.65
CA TYR A 334 -5.77 -5.26 -6.50
C TYR A 334 -6.16 -4.13 -5.55
N LEU A 335 -7.37 -4.19 -4.98
CA LEU A 335 -7.87 -3.20 -4.03
C LEU A 335 -8.02 -3.84 -2.65
N ILE A 336 -7.69 -3.07 -1.60
CA ILE A 336 -8.10 -3.34 -0.22
C ILE A 336 -8.77 -2.07 0.28
N LEU A 337 -10.06 -2.13 0.57
CA LEU A 337 -10.82 -1.07 1.21
C LEU A 337 -10.92 -1.33 2.72
N LEU A 338 -10.24 -0.49 3.48
CA LEU A 338 -10.25 -0.51 4.93
C LEU A 338 -11.15 0.61 5.47
N MET A 339 -12.12 0.26 6.32
CA MET A 339 -13.03 1.23 6.94
C MET A 339 -13.46 0.73 8.31
N ALA A 340 -13.55 1.64 9.28
CA ALA A 340 -13.91 1.34 10.66
C ALA A 340 -13.09 0.18 11.28
N ALA A 341 -11.77 0.17 11.03
CA ALA A 341 -10.84 -0.85 11.51
C ALA A 341 -11.03 -2.27 10.91
N GLU A 342 -11.85 -2.42 9.86
CA GLU A 342 -12.13 -3.71 9.22
C GLU A 342 -11.88 -3.64 7.71
N VAL A 343 -11.49 -4.78 7.12
CA VAL A 343 -11.45 -4.95 5.66
C VAL A 343 -12.88 -5.10 5.16
N ARG A 344 -13.36 -4.15 4.36
CA ARG A 344 -14.74 -4.13 3.83
C ARG A 344 -14.85 -4.74 2.45
N LEU A 345 -13.80 -4.57 1.65
CA LEU A 345 -13.73 -5.07 0.29
C LEU A 345 -12.27 -5.36 -0.04
N ASP A 346 -12.01 -6.50 -0.67
CA ASP A 346 -10.71 -6.82 -1.21
C ASP A 346 -10.86 -7.73 -2.45
N GLY A 347 -9.94 -7.60 -3.40
CA GLY A 347 -9.96 -8.39 -4.64
C GLY A 347 -9.27 -7.71 -5.82
N ASP A 348 -9.18 -8.43 -6.94
CA ASP A 348 -8.78 -7.89 -8.22
C ASP A 348 -9.68 -6.71 -8.62
N LEU A 349 -9.07 -5.58 -8.98
CA LEU A 349 -9.79 -4.33 -9.21
C LEU A 349 -10.79 -4.45 -10.36
N ASP A 350 -10.39 -5.07 -11.47
CA ASP A 350 -11.26 -5.30 -12.63
C ASP A 350 -12.46 -6.20 -12.27
N ASP A 351 -12.24 -7.23 -11.44
CA ASP A 351 -13.31 -8.14 -11.01
C ASP A 351 -14.27 -7.44 -10.05
N LEU A 352 -13.76 -6.60 -9.16
CA LEU A 352 -14.57 -5.77 -8.28
C LEU A 352 -15.44 -4.81 -9.09
N LEU A 353 -14.89 -4.09 -10.07
CA LEU A 353 -15.67 -3.19 -10.93
C LEU A 353 -16.67 -3.97 -11.79
N ALA A 354 -16.27 -5.11 -12.36
CA ALA A 354 -17.12 -5.96 -13.17
C ALA A 354 -18.29 -6.57 -12.39
N ALA A 355 -18.10 -6.88 -11.10
CA ALA A 355 -19.12 -7.43 -10.21
C ALA A 355 -20.14 -6.39 -9.73
N HIS A 356 -19.92 -5.09 -9.96
CA HIS A 356 -20.80 -4.01 -9.50
C HIS A 356 -21.46 -3.25 -10.63
N ARG A 357 -22.70 -2.80 -10.41
CA ARG A 357 -23.44 -1.92 -11.33
C ARG A 357 -24.13 -0.81 -10.57
N LEU A 358 -24.26 0.34 -11.22
CA LEU A 358 -25.06 1.46 -10.75
C LEU A 358 -26.40 1.42 -11.49
N LEU A 359 -27.49 1.21 -10.76
CA LEU A 359 -28.84 1.20 -11.30
C LEU A 359 -29.52 2.54 -11.01
N VAL A 360 -30.06 3.18 -12.04
CA VAL A 360 -30.83 4.42 -11.91
C VAL A 360 -32.23 4.19 -12.48
N GLY A 361 -33.26 4.45 -11.69
CA GLY A 361 -34.63 4.14 -12.11
C GLY A 361 -35.70 4.78 -11.24
N PRO A 362 -36.99 4.41 -11.45
CA PRO A 362 -38.11 4.92 -10.67
C PRO A 362 -37.90 4.77 -9.16
N ARG A 363 -38.64 5.57 -8.37
CA ARG A 363 -38.62 5.45 -6.91
C ARG A 363 -39.22 4.11 -6.46
N LYS A 364 -38.36 3.10 -6.24
CA LYS A 364 -38.70 1.75 -5.79
C LYS A 364 -37.51 1.19 -5.02
N ARG A 365 -37.79 0.43 -3.96
CA ARG A 365 -36.77 -0.39 -3.30
C ARG A 365 -36.46 -1.60 -4.15
N ALA A 366 -35.18 -1.83 -4.43
CA ALA A 366 -34.75 -3.10 -5.00
C ALA A 366 -34.50 -4.11 -3.88
N THR A 367 -34.87 -5.36 -4.14
CA THR A 367 -34.51 -6.51 -3.31
C THR A 367 -33.60 -7.42 -4.15
N ALA A 368 -32.79 -8.25 -3.49
CA ALA A 368 -32.01 -9.29 -4.17
C ALA A 368 -32.92 -10.14 -5.09
N GLY A 369 -32.38 -10.56 -6.24
CA GLY A 369 -33.11 -11.24 -7.31
C GLY A 369 -33.06 -10.49 -8.65
N GLY A 370 -33.38 -11.18 -9.75
CA GLY A 370 -33.39 -10.59 -11.09
C GLY A 370 -32.00 -10.15 -11.61
N GLY A 371 -30.95 -10.88 -11.22
CA GLY A 371 -29.55 -10.57 -11.54
C GLY A 371 -28.82 -9.72 -10.48
N ILE A 372 -29.52 -9.30 -9.41
CA ILE A 372 -28.94 -8.61 -8.26
C ILE A 372 -28.61 -9.62 -7.17
N ALA A 373 -27.32 -9.82 -6.92
CA ALA A 373 -26.83 -10.65 -5.82
C ALA A 373 -27.01 -9.94 -4.47
N ALA A 374 -26.69 -8.64 -4.42
CA ALA A 374 -26.81 -7.83 -3.23
C ALA A 374 -26.97 -6.34 -3.57
N VAL A 375 -27.77 -5.63 -2.77
CA VAL A 375 -27.80 -4.16 -2.80
C VAL A 375 -26.74 -3.67 -1.83
N VAL A 376 -25.68 -3.05 -2.34
CA VAL A 376 -24.58 -2.49 -1.53
C VAL A 376 -25.02 -1.15 -0.94
N ARG A 377 -25.64 -0.31 -1.77
CA ARG A 377 -26.15 0.99 -1.35
C ARG A 377 -27.41 1.37 -2.11
N GLU A 378 -28.30 2.05 -1.41
CA GLU A 378 -29.50 2.63 -1.98
C GLU A 378 -29.58 4.12 -1.61
N SER A 379 -29.89 4.94 -2.60
CA SER A 379 -30.14 6.38 -2.45
C SER A 379 -31.43 6.74 -3.17
N HIS A 380 -32.30 7.51 -2.53
CA HIS A 380 -33.57 7.93 -3.11
C HIS A 380 -33.67 9.44 -3.13
N SER A 381 -33.97 9.97 -4.31
CA SER A 381 -34.51 11.32 -4.48
C SER A 381 -36.03 11.27 -4.61
N ASP A 382 -36.69 12.43 -4.70
CA ASP A 382 -38.14 12.50 -4.87
C ASP A 382 -38.63 11.85 -6.18
N ARG A 383 -37.75 11.72 -7.19
CA ARG A 383 -38.13 11.29 -8.54
C ARG A 383 -37.49 9.97 -8.99
N GLN A 384 -36.38 9.56 -8.37
CA GLN A 384 -35.60 8.40 -8.80
C GLN A 384 -34.86 7.73 -7.64
N SER A 385 -34.55 6.45 -7.82
CA SER A 385 -33.62 5.70 -6.96
C SER A 385 -32.32 5.43 -7.70
N THR A 386 -31.23 5.50 -6.97
CA THR A 386 -29.88 5.13 -7.42
C THR A 386 -29.38 4.02 -6.51
N LEU A 387 -29.03 2.88 -7.09
CA LEU A 387 -28.61 1.69 -6.37
C LEU A 387 -27.22 1.29 -6.82
N LEU A 388 -26.28 1.15 -5.89
CA LEU A 388 -25.09 0.36 -6.16
C LEU A 388 -25.40 -1.08 -5.79
N VAL A 389 -25.28 -1.97 -6.76
CA VAL A 389 -25.56 -3.39 -6.57
C VAL A 389 -24.37 -4.24 -6.97
N ARG A 390 -24.22 -5.37 -6.28
CA ARG A 390 -23.42 -6.49 -6.75
C ARG A 390 -24.32 -7.39 -7.59
N ILE A 391 -23.86 -7.80 -8.77
CA ILE A 391 -24.62 -8.61 -9.71
C ILE A 391 -24.16 -10.07 -9.70
N ASP A 392 -25.09 -11.00 -9.91
CA ASP A 392 -24.85 -12.42 -10.17
C ASP A 392 -25.41 -12.86 -11.53
N GLY A 393 -25.99 -11.94 -12.29
CA GLY A 393 -26.55 -12.17 -13.60
C GLY A 393 -26.98 -10.88 -14.30
N PRO A 394 -27.53 -10.97 -15.51
CA PRO A 394 -28.00 -9.80 -16.24
C PRO A 394 -29.22 -9.17 -15.55
N ILE A 395 -29.23 -7.84 -15.47
CA ILE A 395 -30.38 -7.06 -15.00
C ILE A 395 -31.38 -6.94 -16.15
N LEU A 396 -32.53 -7.61 -16.01
CA LEU A 396 -33.54 -7.69 -17.07
C LEU A 396 -34.73 -6.75 -16.88
N ASP A 397 -34.86 -6.12 -15.71
CA ASP A 397 -35.95 -5.17 -15.43
C ASP A 397 -35.70 -3.85 -16.19
N PRO A 398 -36.52 -3.54 -17.22
CA PRO A 398 -36.29 -2.38 -18.08
C PRO A 398 -36.56 -1.04 -17.37
N ALA A 399 -37.09 -1.06 -16.13
CA ALA A 399 -37.23 0.13 -15.32
C ALA A 399 -35.88 0.68 -14.84
N TRP A 400 -34.81 -0.12 -14.89
CA TRP A 400 -33.47 0.29 -14.48
C TRP A 400 -32.60 0.63 -15.69
N LEU A 401 -32.01 1.83 -15.63
CA LEU A 401 -30.83 2.17 -16.43
C LEU A 401 -29.61 1.58 -15.71
N VAL A 402 -28.88 0.73 -16.41
CA VAL A 402 -27.70 0.03 -15.88
C VAL A 402 -26.45 0.75 -16.34
N HIS A 403 -25.66 1.24 -15.40
CA HIS A 403 -24.38 1.90 -15.66
C HIS A 403 -23.22 1.08 -15.10
N GLU A 404 -22.08 1.15 -15.79
CA GLU A 404 -20.80 0.72 -15.23
C GLU A 404 -20.43 1.62 -14.04
N VAL A 405 -19.68 1.06 -13.11
CA VAL A 405 -19.25 1.72 -11.87
C VAL A 405 -17.77 2.03 -12.01
N ASP A 406 -17.36 3.23 -11.62
CA ASP A 406 -15.94 3.57 -11.47
C ASP A 406 -15.44 3.32 -10.03
N LEU A 407 -14.13 3.42 -9.82
CA LEU A 407 -13.54 3.15 -8.50
C LEU A 407 -14.05 4.14 -7.44
N GLU A 408 -14.32 5.38 -7.80
CA GLU A 408 -14.80 6.41 -6.89
C GLU A 408 -16.18 6.07 -6.35
N GLU A 409 -17.13 5.76 -7.24
CA GLU A 409 -18.48 5.35 -6.89
C GLU A 409 -18.49 4.08 -6.03
N LEU A 410 -17.65 3.09 -6.38
CA LEU A 410 -17.52 1.85 -5.62
C LEU A 410 -17.06 2.14 -4.19
N VAL A 411 -15.95 2.86 -4.02
CA VAL A 411 -15.37 3.16 -2.70
C VAL A 411 -16.34 3.99 -1.85
N LEU A 412 -16.94 5.03 -2.42
CA LEU A 412 -17.89 5.89 -1.70
C LEU A 412 -19.13 5.13 -1.24
N ALA A 413 -19.60 4.14 -1.99
CA ALA A 413 -20.74 3.34 -1.58
C ALA A 413 -20.44 2.51 -0.32
N TYR A 414 -19.25 1.92 -0.24
CA TYR A 414 -18.80 1.14 0.92
C TYR A 414 -18.38 2.02 2.12
N MET A 415 -18.16 3.33 1.92
CA MET A 415 -17.77 4.25 3.01
C MET A 415 -18.95 4.84 3.79
N VAL A 416 -20.13 4.99 3.19
CA VAL A 416 -21.27 5.76 3.77
C VAL A 416 -22.18 4.92 4.69
N GLU A 417 -21.80 3.70 5.03
CA GLU A 417 -22.58 2.70 5.78
C GLU A 417 -22.81 3.03 7.28
N GLN A 418 -23.09 4.30 7.61
CA GLN A 418 -23.36 4.75 8.97
C GLN A 418 -24.78 4.43 9.47
N HIS A 419 -25.68 3.77 8.71
CA HIS A 419 -27.11 3.73 9.11
C HIS A 419 -27.88 2.40 9.05
N GLU A 420 -27.34 1.25 8.63
CA GLU A 420 -28.07 -0.03 8.79
C GLU A 420 -27.21 -1.25 9.17
N PRO A 421 -27.57 -2.05 10.20
CA PRO A 421 -26.79 -3.20 10.68
C PRO A 421 -26.75 -4.44 9.75
N ARG A 422 -27.33 -4.38 8.54
CA ARG A 422 -27.75 -5.59 7.80
C ARG A 422 -26.70 -6.23 6.88
N LEU A 423 -25.61 -5.55 6.57
CA LEU A 423 -24.60 -6.03 5.60
C LEU A 423 -23.50 -6.92 6.21
N ARG A 424 -23.56 -7.24 7.51
CA ARG A 424 -22.57 -8.10 8.21
C ARG A 424 -22.44 -9.54 7.68
N SER A 425 -23.12 -9.91 6.59
CA SER A 425 -23.23 -11.30 6.12
C SER A 425 -23.17 -11.50 4.62
N LEU A 426 -22.72 -10.52 3.82
CA LEU A 426 -22.45 -10.81 2.42
C LEU A 426 -21.20 -11.70 2.30
N PRO A 427 -21.29 -12.87 1.64
CA PRO A 427 -20.10 -13.67 1.36
C PRO A 427 -19.13 -12.82 0.54
N ARG A 428 -17.85 -12.89 0.93
CA ARG A 428 -16.74 -12.29 0.19
C ARG A 428 -16.73 -12.88 -1.22
N LEU A 429 -16.27 -12.10 -2.21
CA LEU A 429 -15.93 -12.70 -3.51
C LEU A 429 -14.81 -13.70 -3.21
N GLU A 430 -15.14 -14.99 -3.20
CA GLU A 430 -14.10 -16.00 -3.28
C GLU A 430 -13.45 -15.83 -4.64
N ALA A 431 -12.13 -15.61 -4.66
CA ALA A 431 -11.35 -15.68 -5.87
C ALA A 431 -11.57 -17.08 -6.47
N ASN A 432 -12.37 -17.17 -7.52
CA ASN A 432 -12.52 -18.41 -8.27
C ASN A 432 -11.11 -18.78 -8.78
N GLY A 433 -10.65 -19.95 -8.35
CA GLY A 433 -9.25 -20.40 -8.47
C GLY A 433 -8.79 -20.80 -9.85
#